data_AF-A0A383F384-F1
#
_entry.id   AF-A0A383F384-F1
#
_cell.length_a   1.000
_cell.length_b   1.000
_cell.length_c   1.000
_cell.angle_alpha   90.00
_cell.angle_beta   90.00
_cell.angle_gamma   90.00
#
_symmetry.space_group_name_H-M   'P 1'
#
loop_
_entity.id
_entity.type
_entity.pdbx_description
1 polymer ?
#
loop_
_entity_poly.entity_id
_entity_poly.type
_entity_poly.pdbx_seq_one_letter_code
_entity_poly.pdbx_strand_id
1 'polypeptide(L)' 'MERPDFFSLKNGSKSKLPFSIKEYEKRLIKIRTVMSKNNLDMIILTSMHNIAYYTGFIYCSFGRPYGCV' A
#
# COMPACT_ATOMS: atom_id res chain seq x y z
N MET A 1 4.84 -30.72 11.28
CA MET A 1 4.09 -29.84 10.37
C MET A 1 4.85 -28.52 10.34
N GLU A 2 5.42 -28.13 9.22
CA GLU A 2 6.17 -26.87 9.10
C GLU A 2 5.20 -25.69 8.99
N ARG A 3 5.46 -24.64 9.77
CA ARG A 3 4.69 -23.39 9.73
C ARG A 3 5.45 -22.39 8.85
N PRO A 4 4.89 -21.97 7.70
CA PRO A 4 5.55 -21.00 6.84
C PRO A 4 5.53 -19.59 7.46
N ASP A 5 6.56 -18.80 7.20
CA ASP A 5 6.66 -17.41 7.64
C ASP A 5 5.70 -16.47 6.89
N PHE A 6 5.37 -16.80 5.63
CA PHE A 6 4.54 -15.97 4.76
C PHE A 6 3.41 -16.75 4.08
N PHE A 7 2.28 -16.08 3.88
CA PHE A 7 1.11 -16.64 3.22
C PHE A 7 0.41 -15.57 2.38
N SER A 8 0.10 -15.87 1.11
CA SER A 8 -0.66 -14.99 0.23
C SER A 8 -2.07 -15.54 0.03
N LEU A 9 -3.08 -14.73 0.36
CA LEU A 9 -4.48 -15.11 0.24
C LEU A 9 -5.23 -14.13 -0.69
N LYS A 10 -5.72 -14.64 -1.82
CA LYS A 10 -6.63 -13.92 -2.72
C LYS A 10 -8.04 -14.47 -2.56
N ASN A 11 -8.75 -14.01 -1.53
CA ASN A 11 -10.10 -14.50 -1.23
C ASN A 11 -11.16 -13.56 -1.83
N GLY A 12 -11.93 -14.05 -2.80
CA GLY A 12 -12.98 -13.28 -3.47
C GLY A 12 -12.48 -12.25 -4.49
N SER A 13 -13.36 -11.32 -4.88
CA SER A 13 -13.07 -10.24 -5.82
C SER A 13 -12.72 -8.93 -5.10
N LYS A 14 -12.04 -8.01 -5.81
CA LYS A 14 -11.68 -6.71 -5.26
C LYS A 14 -12.93 -5.85 -5.03
N SER A 15 -13.05 -5.26 -3.84
CA SER A 15 -14.05 -4.23 -3.56
C SER A 15 -13.83 -2.97 -4.40
N LYS A 16 -14.90 -2.21 -4.61
CA LYS A 16 -14.82 -0.90 -5.26
C LYS A 16 -13.94 0.04 -4.41
N LEU A 17 -12.96 0.68 -5.04
CA LEU A 17 -12.12 1.66 -4.36
C LEU A 17 -12.89 2.94 -4.02
N PRO A 18 -12.50 3.66 -2.95
CA PRO A 18 -13.09 4.94 -2.58
C PRO A 18 -12.99 6.02 -3.66
N PHE A 19 -11.96 5.97 -4.50
CA PHE A 19 -11.72 6.92 -5.58
C PHE A 19 -11.57 6.21 -6.94
N SER A 20 -11.67 6.99 -8.01
CA SER A 20 -11.42 6.50 -9.37
C SER A 20 -9.98 5.99 -9.53
N ILE A 21 -9.77 5.07 -10.48
CA ILE A 21 -8.43 4.57 -10.83
C ILE A 21 -7.48 5.73 -11.18
N LYS A 22 -7.97 6.70 -11.97
CA LYS A 22 -7.21 7.90 -12.36
C LYS A 22 -6.71 8.73 -11.17
N GLU A 23 -7.44 8.74 -10.06
CA GLU A 23 -7.03 9.45 -8.86
C GLU A 23 -5.85 8.76 -8.17
N TYR A 24 -5.89 7.42 -8.05
CA TYR A 24 -4.76 6.66 -7.51
C TYR A 24 -3.52 6.75 -8.41
N GLU A 25 -3.70 6.70 -9.72
CA GLU A 25 -2.61 6.89 -10.69
C GLU A 25 -1.92 8.25 -10.49
N LYS A 26 -2.69 9.33 -10.34
CA LYS A 26 -2.15 10.67 -10.05
C LYS A 26 -1.33 10.71 -8.77
N ARG A 27 -1.80 10.06 -7.70
CA ARG A 27 -1.07 9.98 -6.42
C ARG A 27 0.25 9.23 -6.59
N LEU A 28 0.22 8.07 -7.25
CA LEU A 28 1.41 7.24 -7.49
C LEU A 28 2.44 7.95 -8.37
N ILE A 29 2.00 8.68 -9.41
CA ILE A 29 2.90 9.48 -10.27
C ILE A 29 3.61 10.55 -9.43
N LYS A 30 2.88 11.25 -8.56
CA LYS A 30 3.46 12.29 -7.70
C LYS A 30 4.54 11.73 -6.77
N ILE A 31 4.26 10.65 -6.05
CA ILE A 31 5.25 10.09 -5.12
C ILE A 31 6.47 9.50 -5.85
N ARG A 32 6.26 8.82 -6.99
CA ARG A 32 7.38 8.32 -7.82
C ARG A 32 8.23 9.45 -8.37
N THR A 33 7.62 10.58 -8.76
CA THR A 33 8.35 11.78 -9.18
C THR A 33 9.23 12.31 -8.06
N VAL A 34 8.72 12.35 -6.82
CA VAL A 34 9.51 12.77 -5.66
C VAL A 34 10.65 11.77 -5.39
N MET A 35 10.38 10.46 -5.48
CA MET A 35 11.41 9.43 -5.33
C MET A 35 12.54 9.61 -6.35
N SER A 36 12.22 9.76 -7.64
CA SER A 36 13.21 9.99 -8.69
C SER A 36 14.00 11.28 -8.47
N LYS A 37 13.34 12.37 -8.05
CA LYS A 37 14.03 13.64 -7.76
C LYS A 37 15.01 13.54 -6.58
N ASN A 38 14.75 12.65 -5.63
CA ASN A 38 15.58 12.45 -4.44
C ASN A 38 16.48 11.22 -4.55
N ASN A 39 16.58 10.60 -5.74
CA ASN A 39 17.39 9.41 -5.99
C ASN A 39 17.08 8.25 -5.02
N LEU A 40 15.79 8.01 -4.76
CA LEU A 40 15.29 6.96 -3.87
C LEU A 40 14.82 5.74 -4.68
N ASP A 41 15.39 4.57 -4.40
CA ASP A 41 15.03 3.32 -5.08
C ASP A 41 13.69 2.74 -4.57
N MET A 42 13.40 2.94 -3.28
CA MET A 42 12.22 2.36 -2.62
C MET A 42 11.75 3.26 -1.47
N ILE A 43 10.45 3.19 -1.19
CA ILE A 43 9.84 3.72 0.03
C ILE A 43 9.04 2.60 0.71
N ILE A 44 8.98 2.62 2.03
CA ILE A 44 8.12 1.73 2.81
C ILE A 44 7.16 2.60 3.60
N LEU A 45 5.87 2.51 3.28
CA LEU A 45 4.83 3.26 3.97
C LEU A 45 4.28 2.41 5.13
N THR A 46 4.41 2.90 6.36
CA THR A 46 3.97 2.19 7.57
C THR A 46 2.77 2.84 8.26
N SER A 47 2.58 4.15 8.09
CA SER A 47 1.44 4.87 8.67
C SER A 47 0.12 4.50 7.99
N MET A 48 -0.95 4.36 8.78
CA MET A 48 -2.31 4.08 8.30
C MET A 48 -2.78 5.05 7.22
N HIS A 49 -2.55 6.35 7.41
CA HIS A 49 -2.99 7.37 6.47
C HIS A 49 -2.27 7.29 5.11
N ASN A 50 -0.95 7.07 5.08
CA ASN A 50 -0.24 6.96 3.80
C ASN A 50 -0.60 5.67 3.06
N ILE A 51 -0.72 4.54 3.78
CA ILE A 51 -1.17 3.28 3.15
C ILE A 51 -2.57 3.47 2.55
N ALA A 52 -3.52 4.03 3.30
CA ALA A 52 -4.86 4.31 2.81
C ALA A 52 -4.87 5.30 1.63
N TYR A 53 -4.03 6.34 1.68
CA TYR A 53 -3.96 7.36 0.64
C TYR A 53 -3.54 6.79 -0.72
N TYR A 54 -2.52 5.91 -0.75
CA TYR A 54 -1.99 5.37 -2.00
C TYR A 54 -2.69 4.08 -2.47
N THR A 55 -3.34 3.34 -1.59
CA THR A 55 -3.90 2.01 -1.92
C THR A 55 -5.42 1.88 -1.75
N GLY A 56 -6.04 2.76 -0.97
CA GLY A 56 -7.43 2.60 -0.52
C GLY A 56 -7.62 1.57 0.59
N PHE A 57 -6.54 0.96 1.10
CA PHE A 57 -6.58 0.00 2.20
C PHE A 57 -6.36 0.70 3.55
N ILE A 58 -7.35 0.62 4.44
CA ILE A 58 -7.24 1.05 5.84
C ILE A 58 -7.07 -0.21 6.70
N TYR A 59 -5.91 -0.35 7.33
CA TYR A 59 -5.63 -1.49 8.19
C TYR A 59 -6.08 -1.24 9.64
N CYS A 60 -6.35 -2.32 10.37
CA CYS A 60 -6.49 -2.33 11.82
C CYS A 60 -5.22 -2.91 12.44
N SER A 61 -4.43 -2.09 13.14
CA SER A 61 -3.09 -2.51 13.60
C SER A 61 -3.17 -3.66 14.60
N PHE A 62 -3.95 -3.50 15.67
CA PHE A 62 -3.98 -4.42 16.81
C PHE A 62 -2.55 -4.77 17.32
N GLY A 63 -1.66 -3.76 17.37
CA GLY A 63 -0.27 -3.93 17.78
C GLY A 63 0.64 -4.62 16.74
N ARG A 64 0.14 -4.91 15.53
CA ARG A 64 0.90 -5.53 14.45
C ARG A 64 1.38 -4.48 13.44
N PRO A 65 2.61 -4.59 12.92
CA PRO A 65 3.12 -3.70 11.89
C PRO A 65 2.48 -4.00 10.53
N TYR A 66 2.28 -2.95 9.74
CA TYR A 66 1.85 -3.01 8.35
C TYR A 66 2.82 -2.21 7.48
N GLY A 67 3.01 -2.66 6.24
CA GLY A 67 3.86 -2.01 5.26
C GLY A 67 3.23 -2.04 3.87
N CYS A 68 3.35 -0.93 3.14
CA CYS A 68 3.11 -0.88 1.70
C CYS A 68 4.42 -0.49 1.01
N VAL A 69 4.77 -1.25 -0.02
CA VAL A 69 5.95 -1.05 -0.88
C VAL A 69 5.48 -0.69 -2.27
#